data_AF-A0A7C1DZC5-F1
#
_entry.id   AF-A0A7C1DZC5-F1
#
_cell.length_a   1.000
_cell.length_b   1.000
_cell.length_c   1.000
_cell.angle_alpha   90.00
_cell.angle_beta   90.00
_cell.angle_gamma   90.00
#
_symmetry.space_group_name_H-M   'P 1'
#
loop_
_entity.id
_entity.type
_entity.pdbx_description
1 polymer ?
#
loop_
_entity_poly.entity_id
_entity_poly.type
_entity_poly.pdbx_seq_one_letter_code
_entity_poly.pdbx_strand_id
1 'polypeptide(L)'
;MKRVNYLFIMIITAGIALGSCNTAQKPEADSGKKSEKIDADKLTVDLNKSVVAWKGEMLSRYSHTGIINLIEANLTVTGGKIAGGSFTVDMHTITPTDELYNPEEGRSKERLVGHLSSLDFFDVENYPVSTFNIKHVDGSTVTGDFTVRGITHEEQVENVSVTREDDSYKISGELTFDRTKYDVRFQMTLQDMVLSNDIKLNIELLAS
;
A
#
# COMPACT_ATOMS: atom_id res chain seq x y z
N MET A 1 45.77 77.92 11.51
CA MET A 1 45.55 77.76 12.96
C MET A 1 44.57 78.83 13.44
N LYS A 2 43.33 78.47 13.77
CA LYS A 2 42.43 79.33 14.55
C LYS A 2 41.70 78.46 15.56
N ARG A 3 42.03 78.72 16.83
CA ARG A 3 41.36 78.23 18.04
C ARG A 3 40.06 79.00 18.20
N VAL A 4 39.00 78.38 18.71
CA VAL A 4 38.18 78.97 19.79
C VAL A 4 37.62 77.81 20.63
N ASN A 5 37.72 78.00 21.94
CA ASN A 5 37.46 77.05 23.02
C ASN A 5 36.28 77.59 23.86
N TYR A 6 35.74 76.74 24.74
CA TYR A 6 34.82 77.00 25.86
C TYR A 6 33.31 77.08 25.54
N LEU A 7 32.37 76.65 26.38
CA LEU A 7 32.30 75.85 27.63
C LEU A 7 30.81 75.83 28.03
N PHE A 8 30.30 74.69 28.51
CA PHE A 8 29.12 74.47 29.38
C PHE A 8 27.78 75.23 29.15
N ILE A 9 26.68 74.47 29.14
CA ILE A 9 25.65 74.46 30.21
C ILE A 9 24.61 73.35 29.91
N MET A 10 24.36 72.53 30.93
CA MET A 10 23.28 71.55 31.05
C MET A 10 21.96 72.26 31.40
N ILE A 11 20.87 71.96 30.70
CA ILE A 11 19.50 72.08 31.24
C ILE A 11 18.71 70.82 30.87
N ILE A 12 18.23 70.15 31.91
CA ILE A 12 17.31 69.02 31.91
C ILE A 12 15.89 69.54 31.70
N THR A 13 15.14 68.97 30.76
CA THR A 13 13.67 68.91 30.86
C THR A 13 13.19 67.58 30.27
N ALA A 14 12.39 66.87 31.07
CA ALA A 14 11.75 65.62 30.74
C ALA A 14 10.54 65.85 29.83
N GLY A 15 10.42 65.05 28.77
CA GLY A 15 9.23 64.97 27.92
C GLY A 15 9.05 63.54 27.45
N ILE A 16 8.08 62.83 28.03
CA ILE A 16 7.59 61.55 27.53
C ILE A 16 6.57 61.86 26.44
N ALA A 17 6.81 61.37 25.22
CA ALA A 17 5.78 61.14 24.22
C ALA A 17 6.20 59.95 23.34
N LEU A 18 5.34 58.93 23.31
CA LEU A 18 5.47 57.73 22.48
C LEU A 18 5.26 58.11 21.01
N GLY A 19 6.19 57.71 20.15
CA GLY A 19 6.14 57.91 18.71
C GLY A 19 6.82 56.75 17.99
N SER A 20 6.01 55.76 17.63
CA SER A 20 6.37 54.59 16.82
C SER A 20 6.73 55.01 15.39
N CYS A 21 7.88 54.53 14.89
CA CYS A 21 8.03 53.95 13.55
C CYS A 21 9.41 53.30 13.46
N ASN A 22 9.42 52.00 13.75
CA ASN A 22 10.59 51.13 13.62
C ASN A 22 10.83 50.87 12.13
N THR A 23 12.06 51.11 11.66
CA THR A 23 12.53 50.75 10.33
C THR A 23 12.40 49.25 10.13
N ALA A 24 11.44 48.83 9.31
CA ALA A 24 11.25 47.44 8.93
C ALA A 24 12.40 46.99 8.04
N GLN A 25 13.22 46.09 8.58
CA GLN A 25 14.25 45.35 7.89
C GLN A 25 13.56 44.40 6.89
N LYS A 26 13.88 44.57 5.60
CA LYS A 26 13.43 43.70 4.51
C LYS A 26 14.02 42.30 4.72
N PRO A 27 13.22 41.22 4.82
CA PRO A 27 13.77 39.87 4.82
C PRO A 27 14.30 39.56 3.43
N GLU A 28 15.55 39.10 3.36
CA GLU A 28 16.12 38.48 2.18
C GLU A 28 15.31 37.22 1.85
N ALA A 29 14.96 37.09 0.57
CA ALA A 29 14.28 35.92 0.05
C ALA A 29 15.23 34.72 0.12
N ASP A 30 14.90 33.77 1.00
CA ASP A 30 15.47 32.45 1.01
C ASP A 30 15.24 31.81 -0.37
N SER A 31 16.35 31.44 -1.00
CA SER A 31 16.41 30.81 -2.30
C SER A 31 15.73 29.45 -2.21
N GLY A 32 14.45 29.42 -2.59
CA GLY A 32 13.66 28.21 -2.72
C GLY A 32 14.43 27.13 -3.47
N LYS A 33 14.72 26.04 -2.76
CA LYS A 33 15.18 24.78 -3.32
C LYS A 33 14.17 24.37 -4.39
N LYS A 34 14.55 24.49 -5.66
CA LYS A 34 13.77 24.03 -6.80
C LYS A 34 13.51 22.53 -6.59
N SER A 35 12.29 22.19 -6.18
CA SER A 35 11.81 20.81 -6.25
C SER A 35 11.89 20.41 -7.71
N GLU A 36 12.85 19.55 -8.05
CA GLU A 36 12.76 18.78 -9.28
C GLU A 36 11.41 18.06 -9.23
N LYS A 37 10.55 18.38 -10.19
CA LYS A 37 9.45 17.49 -10.55
C LYS A 37 10.13 16.21 -11.01
N ILE A 38 10.15 15.20 -10.15
CA ILE A 38 10.45 13.86 -10.59
C ILE A 38 9.21 13.42 -11.37
N ASP A 39 9.36 13.28 -12.69
CA ASP A 39 8.27 12.78 -13.52
C ASP A 39 7.90 11.35 -13.06
N ALA A 40 6.61 11.07 -13.11
CA ALA A 40 6.09 9.79 -12.71
C ALA A 40 6.17 8.83 -13.90
N ASP A 41 6.95 7.77 -13.76
CA ASP A 41 7.08 6.73 -14.76
C ASP A 41 5.91 5.76 -14.62
N LYS A 42 5.07 5.67 -15.65
CA LYS A 42 4.05 4.63 -15.75
C LYS A 42 4.72 3.35 -16.23
N LEU A 43 4.71 2.31 -15.41
CA LEU A 43 5.28 1.01 -15.75
C LEU A 43 4.21 0.09 -16.34
N THR A 44 4.60 -0.72 -17.31
CA THR A 44 3.76 -1.81 -17.84
C THR A 44 4.05 -3.07 -17.05
N VAL A 45 3.06 -3.59 -16.31
CA VAL A 45 3.18 -4.84 -15.56
C VAL A 45 3.02 -6.04 -16.50
N ASP A 46 3.96 -6.99 -16.48
CA ASP A 46 3.86 -8.26 -17.20
C ASP A 46 2.95 -9.20 -16.40
N LEU A 47 1.68 -9.29 -16.80
CA LEU A 47 0.65 -10.10 -16.12
C LEU A 47 1.00 -11.60 -16.09
N ASN A 48 1.82 -12.11 -17.03
CA ASN A 48 2.16 -13.53 -17.08
C ASN A 48 3.34 -13.89 -16.15
N LYS A 49 4.12 -12.89 -15.75
CA LYS A 49 5.26 -13.04 -14.82
C LYS A 49 4.98 -12.45 -13.44
N SER A 50 3.77 -11.91 -13.26
CA SER A 50 3.30 -11.32 -12.00
C SER A 50 2.23 -12.22 -11.41
N VAL A 51 2.23 -12.38 -10.09
CA VAL A 51 1.35 -13.33 -9.41
C VAL A 51 1.00 -12.84 -8.00
N VAL A 52 -0.20 -13.20 -7.55
CA VAL A 52 -0.61 -13.05 -6.16
C VAL A 52 -0.70 -14.44 -5.55
N ALA A 53 0.23 -14.79 -4.67
CA ALA A 53 0.17 -16.02 -3.90
C ALA A 53 -0.68 -15.82 -2.65
N TRP A 54 -1.49 -16.81 -2.28
CA TRP A 54 -2.33 -16.79 -1.09
C TRP A 54 -1.99 -17.94 -0.13
N LYS A 55 -2.27 -17.71 1.15
CA LYS A 55 -2.24 -18.74 2.20
C LYS A 55 -3.47 -18.61 3.10
N GLY A 56 -4.17 -19.73 3.26
CA GLY A 56 -5.25 -19.90 4.24
C GLY A 56 -4.88 -20.99 5.25
N GLU A 57 -5.21 -20.80 6.53
CA GLU A 57 -4.72 -21.65 7.61
C GLU A 57 -5.85 -22.23 8.47
N MET A 58 -5.84 -23.55 8.63
CA MET A 58 -6.57 -24.25 9.68
C MET A 58 -5.68 -24.26 10.93
N LEU A 59 -6.05 -23.47 11.94
CA LEU A 59 -5.22 -23.25 13.12
C LEU A 59 -4.82 -24.58 13.75
N SER A 60 -3.51 -24.71 14.05
CA SER A 60 -2.92 -25.90 14.68
C SER A 60 -3.07 -27.22 13.91
N ARG A 61 -3.40 -27.18 12.60
CA ARG A 61 -3.57 -28.38 11.77
C ARG A 61 -2.74 -28.33 10.49
N TYR A 62 -3.13 -27.50 9.53
CA TYR A 62 -2.49 -27.40 8.21
C TYR A 62 -2.86 -26.09 7.52
N SER A 63 -2.16 -25.76 6.45
CA SER A 63 -2.47 -24.58 5.63
C SER A 63 -2.51 -24.96 4.15
N HIS A 64 -3.45 -24.37 3.43
CA HIS A 64 -3.45 -24.40 1.98
C HIS A 64 -2.75 -23.16 1.42
N THR A 65 -2.06 -23.34 0.31
CA THR A 65 -1.45 -22.24 -0.44
C THR A 65 -1.81 -22.36 -1.90
N GLY A 66 -1.82 -21.23 -2.58
CA GLY A 66 -2.05 -21.20 -4.02
C GLY A 66 -1.73 -19.87 -4.62
N ILE A 67 -2.18 -19.68 -5.85
CA ILE A 67 -2.01 -18.44 -6.62
C ILE A 67 -3.34 -17.98 -7.21
N ILE A 68 -3.40 -16.69 -7.55
CA ILE A 68 -4.45 -16.04 -8.34
C ILE A 68 -3.73 -15.12 -9.34
N ASN A 69 -4.24 -15.10 -10.58
CA ASN A 69 -3.68 -14.32 -11.66
C ASN A 69 -4.26 -12.90 -11.71
N LEU A 70 -3.42 -11.95 -12.06
CA LEU A 70 -3.82 -10.59 -12.39
C LEU A 70 -4.41 -10.55 -13.80
N ILE A 71 -5.50 -9.78 -13.97
CA ILE A 71 -6.06 -9.45 -15.28
C ILE A 71 -5.84 -8.00 -15.66
N GLU A 72 -5.63 -7.12 -14.67
CA GLU A 72 -5.25 -5.73 -14.88
C GLU A 72 -4.29 -5.28 -13.79
N ALA A 73 -3.26 -4.52 -14.18
CA ALA A 73 -2.33 -3.91 -13.25
C ALA A 73 -1.79 -2.61 -13.84
N ASN A 74 -2.06 -1.50 -13.16
CA ASN A 74 -1.46 -0.20 -13.43
C ASN A 74 -0.52 0.12 -12.27
N LEU A 75 0.72 0.47 -12.59
CA LEU A 75 1.71 0.85 -11.58
C LEU A 75 2.41 2.14 -12.02
N THR A 76 2.56 3.06 -11.08
CA THR A 76 3.32 4.30 -11.29
C THR A 76 4.43 4.38 -10.25
N VAL A 77 5.64 4.68 -10.72
CA VAL A 77 6.84 4.83 -9.88
C VAL A 77 7.40 6.23 -10.06
N THR A 78 7.80 6.88 -8.97
CA THR A 78 8.44 8.19 -8.97
C THR A 78 9.68 8.14 -8.11
N GLY A 79 10.85 8.42 -8.70
CA GLY A 79 12.12 8.43 -7.96
C GLY A 79 12.48 7.08 -7.34
N GLY A 80 12.13 5.98 -8.03
CA GLY A 80 12.36 4.60 -7.57
C GLY A 80 11.42 4.12 -6.47
N LYS A 81 10.33 4.84 -6.18
CA LYS A 81 9.30 4.46 -5.20
C LYS A 81 7.93 4.35 -5.85
N ILE A 82 7.07 3.47 -5.32
CA ILE A 82 5.67 3.40 -5.75
C ILE A 82 4.99 4.75 -5.45
N ALA A 83 4.32 5.30 -6.46
CA ALA A 83 3.56 6.54 -6.38
C ALA A 83 2.05 6.32 -6.48
N GLY A 84 1.62 5.20 -7.08
CA GLY A 84 0.22 4.85 -7.22
C GLY A 84 0.03 3.60 -8.09
N GLY A 85 -1.20 3.12 -8.17
CA GLY A 85 -1.55 1.94 -8.96
C GLY A 85 -2.91 1.37 -8.65
N SER A 86 -3.36 0.48 -9.52
CA SER A 86 -4.61 -0.26 -9.39
C SER A 86 -4.39 -1.69 -9.90
N PHE A 87 -4.91 -2.67 -9.17
CA PHE A 87 -4.71 -4.09 -9.48
C PHE A 87 -6.06 -4.81 -9.44
N THR A 88 -6.26 -5.71 -10.39
CA THR A 88 -7.45 -6.55 -10.48
C THR A 88 -7.01 -7.98 -10.71
N VAL A 89 -7.47 -8.89 -9.86
CA VAL A 89 -7.28 -10.34 -10.02
C VAL A 89 -8.57 -10.99 -10.50
N ASP A 90 -8.42 -12.06 -11.29
CA ASP A 90 -9.53 -12.93 -11.69
C ASP A 90 -9.66 -14.10 -10.72
N MET A 91 -10.77 -14.11 -9.98
CA MET A 91 -11.03 -15.11 -8.94
C MET A 91 -11.30 -16.51 -9.52
N HIS A 92 -11.64 -16.64 -10.80
CA HIS A 92 -11.74 -17.95 -11.46
C HIS A 92 -10.38 -18.65 -11.60
N THR A 93 -9.28 -17.92 -11.42
CA THR A 93 -7.91 -18.45 -11.56
C THR A 93 -7.31 -18.99 -10.26
N ILE A 94 -8.08 -19.02 -9.16
CA ILE A 94 -7.65 -19.60 -7.88
C ILE A 94 -7.13 -21.03 -8.10
N THR A 95 -5.84 -21.22 -7.85
CA THR A 95 -5.16 -22.51 -8.08
C THR A 95 -4.32 -22.90 -6.87
N PRO A 96 -4.65 -24.01 -6.17
CA PRO A 96 -3.83 -24.51 -5.07
C PRO A 96 -2.49 -25.09 -5.53
N THR A 97 -1.42 -24.72 -4.85
CA THR A 97 -0.03 -25.10 -5.16
C THR A 97 0.59 -26.02 -4.11
N ASP A 98 -0.07 -26.27 -2.98
CA ASP A 98 0.37 -27.24 -1.99
C ASP A 98 0.09 -28.70 -2.41
N GLU A 99 0.52 -29.65 -1.57
CA GLU A 99 0.44 -31.09 -1.82
C GLU A 99 -0.40 -31.83 -0.75
N LEU A 100 -1.26 -31.13 0.00
CA LEU A 100 -2.05 -31.69 1.11
C LEU A 100 -3.34 -32.41 0.66
N TYR A 101 -3.26 -33.16 -0.43
CA TYR A 101 -4.42 -33.77 -1.08
C TYR A 101 -4.31 -35.30 -1.10
N ASN A 102 -5.42 -35.98 -0.86
CA ASN A 102 -5.57 -37.42 -1.01
C ASN A 102 -6.93 -37.72 -1.67
N PRO A 103 -6.96 -37.92 -3.01
CA PRO A 103 -8.21 -38.18 -3.73
C PRO A 103 -8.96 -39.42 -3.26
N GLU A 104 -8.26 -40.44 -2.75
CA GLU A 104 -8.87 -41.66 -2.21
C GLU A 104 -9.70 -41.39 -0.95
N GLU A 105 -9.35 -40.33 -0.20
CA GLU A 105 -10.10 -39.82 0.94
C GLU A 105 -11.06 -38.68 0.55
N GLY A 106 -11.23 -38.44 -0.74
CA GLY A 106 -12.04 -37.33 -1.24
C GLY A 106 -11.46 -35.94 -0.96
N ARG A 107 -10.15 -35.82 -0.75
CA ARG A 107 -9.46 -34.54 -0.60
C ARG A 107 -8.70 -34.25 -1.90
N SER A 108 -9.21 -33.35 -2.74
CA SER A 108 -8.58 -32.98 -4.01
C SER A 108 -8.50 -31.47 -4.19
N LYS A 109 -7.61 -31.00 -5.09
CA LYS A 109 -7.48 -29.58 -5.43
C LYS A 109 -8.78 -29.04 -6.00
N GLU A 110 -9.47 -29.81 -6.83
CA GLU A 110 -10.74 -29.45 -7.46
C GLU A 110 -11.85 -29.26 -6.41
N ARG A 111 -11.88 -30.11 -5.38
CA ARG A 111 -12.82 -29.94 -4.27
C ARG A 111 -12.53 -28.67 -3.47
N LEU A 112 -11.27 -28.37 -3.20
CA LEU A 112 -10.90 -27.13 -2.53
C LEU A 112 -11.31 -25.92 -3.37
N VAL A 113 -10.93 -25.88 -4.65
CA VAL A 113 -11.29 -24.78 -5.57
C VAL A 113 -12.80 -24.61 -5.65
N GLY A 114 -13.56 -25.71 -5.79
CA GLY A 114 -15.03 -25.68 -5.79
C GLY A 114 -15.60 -25.08 -4.51
N HIS A 115 -15.04 -25.41 -3.35
CA HIS A 115 -15.47 -24.83 -2.07
C HIS A 115 -15.11 -23.34 -1.98
N LEU A 116 -13.86 -22.95 -2.29
CA LEU A 116 -13.42 -21.55 -2.27
C LEU A 116 -14.23 -20.68 -3.24
N SER A 117 -14.71 -21.25 -4.35
CA SER A 117 -15.50 -20.54 -5.36
C SER A 117 -16.98 -20.40 -5.01
N SER A 118 -17.47 -21.19 -4.04
CA SER A 118 -18.90 -21.26 -3.69
C SER A 118 -19.39 -20.05 -2.89
N LEU A 119 -20.72 -19.95 -2.74
CA LEU A 119 -21.40 -18.92 -1.94
C LEU A 119 -20.95 -18.88 -0.47
N ASP A 120 -20.49 -20.01 0.08
CA ASP A 120 -20.00 -20.10 1.46
C ASP A 120 -18.63 -19.41 1.64
N PHE A 121 -17.94 -19.09 0.54
CA PHE A 121 -16.61 -18.50 0.56
C PHE A 121 -16.50 -17.24 -0.32
N PHE A 122 -15.81 -17.27 -1.46
CA PHE A 122 -15.61 -16.07 -2.29
C PHE A 122 -16.76 -15.77 -3.24
N ASP A 123 -17.69 -16.71 -3.45
CA ASP A 123 -18.87 -16.52 -4.30
C ASP A 123 -18.49 -16.01 -5.71
N VAL A 124 -17.57 -16.72 -6.35
CA VAL A 124 -16.84 -16.26 -7.54
C VAL A 124 -17.77 -16.00 -8.73
N GLU A 125 -18.86 -16.75 -8.85
CA GLU A 125 -19.85 -16.51 -9.92
C GLU A 125 -20.51 -15.12 -9.82
N ASN A 126 -20.71 -14.59 -8.62
CA ASN A 126 -21.29 -13.26 -8.41
C ASN A 126 -20.22 -12.17 -8.26
N TYR A 127 -19.01 -12.55 -7.83
CA TYR A 127 -17.88 -11.65 -7.61
C TYR A 127 -16.61 -12.19 -8.29
N PRO A 128 -16.54 -12.14 -9.64
CA PRO A 128 -15.47 -12.76 -10.41
C PRO A 128 -14.12 -12.06 -10.25
N VAL A 129 -14.10 -10.85 -9.68
CA VAL A 129 -12.89 -10.04 -9.52
C VAL A 129 -12.74 -9.52 -8.09
N SER A 130 -11.47 -9.38 -7.68
CA SER A 130 -11.09 -8.61 -6.48
C SER A 130 -10.09 -7.53 -6.89
N THR A 131 -10.13 -6.37 -6.23
CA THR A 131 -9.34 -5.20 -6.64
C THR A 131 -8.57 -4.58 -5.48
N PHE A 132 -7.43 -3.97 -5.78
CA PHE A 132 -6.70 -3.10 -4.85
C PHE A 132 -6.35 -1.78 -5.53
N ASN A 133 -6.77 -0.65 -4.96
CA ASN A 133 -6.49 0.68 -5.49
C ASN A 133 -5.64 1.48 -4.49
N ILE A 134 -4.43 1.85 -4.88
CA ILE A 134 -3.49 2.57 -4.00
C ILE A 134 -4.04 3.97 -3.69
N LYS A 135 -4.08 4.32 -2.41
CA LYS A 135 -4.45 5.66 -1.92
C LYS A 135 -3.24 6.45 -1.46
N HIS A 136 -2.36 5.79 -0.71
CA HIS A 136 -1.20 6.43 -0.11
C HIS A 136 -0.05 5.45 0.07
N VAL A 137 1.16 5.98 0.05
CA VAL A 137 2.40 5.22 0.25
C VAL A 137 3.22 5.95 1.32
N ASP A 138 3.55 5.24 2.40
CA ASP A 138 4.43 5.70 3.47
C ASP A 138 5.57 4.69 3.68
N GLY A 139 6.79 5.09 3.35
CA GLY A 139 7.96 4.20 3.41
C GLY A 139 7.79 2.92 2.57
N SER A 140 7.80 1.77 3.23
CA SER A 140 7.58 0.43 2.64
C SER A 140 6.15 -0.09 2.83
N THR A 141 5.21 0.79 3.19
CA THR A 141 3.81 0.46 3.42
C THR A 141 2.93 1.16 2.39
N VAL A 142 2.07 0.40 1.72
CA VAL A 142 1.13 0.90 0.71
C VAL A 142 -0.29 0.68 1.23
N THR A 143 -1.02 1.78 1.44
CA THR A 143 -2.42 1.76 1.86
C THR A 143 -3.33 1.93 0.66
N GLY A 144 -4.39 1.12 0.58
CA GLY A 144 -5.32 1.18 -0.54
C GLY A 144 -6.71 0.64 -0.22
N ASP A 145 -7.65 0.95 -1.11
CA ASP A 145 -9.00 0.38 -1.09
C ASP A 145 -8.93 -1.04 -1.65
N PHE A 146 -9.08 -2.04 -0.76
CA PHE A 146 -9.14 -3.46 -1.08
C PHE A 146 -10.59 -3.91 -1.15
N THR A 147 -10.97 -4.52 -2.28
CA THR A 147 -12.32 -5.01 -2.52
C THR A 147 -12.30 -6.51 -2.75
N VAL A 148 -13.02 -7.24 -1.91
CA VAL A 148 -13.26 -8.69 -2.03
C VAL A 148 -14.74 -8.91 -1.86
N ARG A 149 -15.32 -9.74 -2.71
CA ARG A 149 -16.77 -10.05 -2.68
C ARG A 149 -17.66 -8.79 -2.73
N GLY A 150 -17.22 -7.79 -3.49
CA GLY A 150 -17.92 -6.50 -3.64
C GLY A 150 -17.91 -5.59 -2.39
N ILE A 151 -17.23 -5.98 -1.31
CA ILE A 151 -17.10 -5.18 -0.09
C ILE A 151 -15.72 -4.53 -0.09
N THR A 152 -15.67 -3.23 0.15
CA THR A 152 -14.43 -2.45 0.15
C THR A 152 -14.04 -2.03 1.56
N HIS A 153 -12.80 -2.30 1.94
CA HIS A 153 -12.16 -1.73 3.13
C HIS A 153 -10.76 -1.23 2.79
N GLU A 154 -10.23 -0.37 3.66
CA GLU A 154 -8.84 0.04 3.58
C GLU A 154 -7.96 -1.05 4.20
N GLU A 155 -6.94 -1.49 3.47
CA GLU A 155 -5.94 -2.43 3.96
C GLU A 155 -4.52 -1.98 3.56
N GLN A 156 -3.50 -2.60 4.18
CA GLN A 156 -2.10 -2.21 4.03
C GLN A 156 -1.28 -3.37 3.47
N VAL A 157 -0.59 -3.11 2.35
CA VAL A 157 0.49 -3.96 1.86
C VAL A 157 1.78 -3.50 2.52
N GLU A 158 2.37 -4.38 3.31
CA GLU A 158 3.60 -4.18 4.06
C GLU A 158 4.80 -4.75 3.32
N ASN A 159 6.00 -4.45 3.84
CA ASN A 159 7.27 -4.99 3.34
C ASN A 159 7.47 -4.76 1.83
N VAL A 160 6.97 -3.64 1.32
CA VAL A 160 7.06 -3.31 -0.09
C VAL A 160 8.49 -3.03 -0.49
N SER A 161 8.97 -3.77 -1.49
CA SER A 161 10.30 -3.62 -2.07
C SER A 161 10.19 -3.36 -3.56
N VAL A 162 11.01 -2.43 -4.06
CA VAL A 162 11.13 -2.11 -5.48
C VAL A 162 12.61 -2.24 -5.85
N THR A 163 12.93 -3.24 -6.66
CA THR A 163 14.28 -3.50 -7.16
C THR A 163 14.31 -3.27 -8.66
N ARG A 164 15.27 -2.48 -9.14
CA ARG A 164 15.50 -2.34 -10.58
C ARG A 164 16.42 -3.46 -11.06
N GLU A 165 15.99 -4.18 -12.09
CA GLU A 165 16.72 -5.24 -12.78
C GLU A 165 16.81 -4.86 -14.27
N ASP A 166 17.96 -4.33 -14.69
CA ASP A 166 18.21 -3.80 -16.04
C ASP A 166 17.14 -2.75 -16.48
N ASP A 167 16.29 -3.13 -17.42
CA ASP A 167 15.18 -2.35 -17.98
C ASP A 167 13.82 -2.69 -17.35
N SER A 168 13.83 -3.44 -16.25
CA SER A 168 12.62 -3.87 -15.53
C SER A 168 12.70 -3.56 -14.03
N TYR A 169 11.56 -3.65 -13.38
CA TYR A 169 11.36 -3.51 -11.95
C TYR A 169 10.72 -4.78 -11.43
N LYS A 170 11.34 -5.34 -10.40
CA LYS A 170 10.74 -6.37 -9.55
C LYS A 170 10.16 -5.69 -8.31
N ILE A 171 8.86 -5.87 -8.10
CA ILE A 171 8.14 -5.34 -6.94
C ILE A 171 7.60 -6.51 -6.12
N SER A 172 7.76 -6.45 -4.80
CA SER A 172 7.15 -7.41 -3.88
C SER A 172 6.42 -6.71 -2.74
N GLY A 173 5.47 -7.40 -2.10
CA GLY A 173 4.79 -6.92 -0.90
C GLY A 173 3.91 -8.00 -0.26
N GLU A 174 3.50 -7.76 0.98
CA GLU A 174 2.74 -8.72 1.79
C GLU A 174 1.47 -8.06 2.33
N LEU A 175 0.31 -8.68 2.12
CA LEU A 175 -0.97 -8.24 2.68
C LEU A 175 -1.51 -9.33 3.61
N THR A 176 -1.93 -8.99 4.81
CA THR A 176 -2.75 -9.89 5.64
C THR A 176 -4.08 -9.21 5.91
N PHE A 177 -5.19 -9.88 5.59
CA PHE A 177 -6.52 -9.33 5.81
C PHE A 177 -7.43 -10.34 6.52
N ASP A 178 -8.37 -9.83 7.31
CA ASP A 178 -9.42 -10.61 7.95
C ASP A 178 -10.56 -10.85 6.95
N ARG A 179 -10.72 -12.10 6.49
CA ARG A 179 -11.74 -12.52 5.52
C ARG A 179 -13.18 -12.22 5.99
N THR A 180 -13.42 -12.14 7.29
CA THR A 180 -14.76 -11.92 7.85
C THR A 180 -15.24 -10.48 7.67
N LYS A 181 -14.33 -9.52 7.47
CA LYS A 181 -14.68 -8.15 7.06
C LYS A 181 -15.37 -8.12 5.69
N TYR A 182 -15.06 -9.08 4.83
CA TYR A 182 -15.58 -9.22 3.46
C TYR A 182 -16.69 -10.28 3.37
N ASP A 183 -17.34 -10.57 4.50
CA ASP A 183 -18.40 -11.58 4.65
C ASP A 183 -18.02 -13.01 4.23
N VAL A 184 -16.74 -13.33 4.09
CA VAL A 184 -16.26 -14.70 3.91
C VAL A 184 -16.25 -15.38 5.28
N ARG A 185 -17.40 -15.88 5.74
CA ARG A 185 -17.62 -16.32 7.13
C ARG A 185 -17.71 -17.83 7.32
N PHE A 186 -17.25 -18.64 6.36
CA PHE A 186 -17.21 -20.09 6.52
C PHE A 186 -16.56 -20.51 7.84
N GLN A 187 -17.19 -21.46 8.53
CA GLN A 187 -16.72 -22.07 9.75
C GLN A 187 -16.94 -23.57 9.67
N MET A 188 -15.98 -24.34 10.18
CA MET A 188 -16.18 -25.77 10.34
C MET A 188 -16.93 -26.04 11.64
N THR A 189 -17.80 -27.04 11.64
CA THR A 189 -18.62 -27.42 12.80
C THR A 189 -17.87 -28.30 13.81
N LEU A 190 -16.68 -28.78 13.47
CA LEU A 190 -15.88 -29.67 14.32
C LEU A 190 -15.08 -28.86 15.34
N GLN A 191 -15.17 -29.27 16.62
CA GLN A 191 -14.70 -28.55 17.80
C GLN A 191 -13.19 -28.20 17.81
N ASP A 192 -12.40 -28.86 16.95
CA ASP A 192 -10.94 -28.69 16.83
C ASP A 192 -10.48 -28.25 15.41
N MET A 193 -11.40 -27.77 14.57
CA MET A 193 -11.09 -27.28 13.23
C MET A 193 -11.45 -25.80 13.13
N VAL A 194 -10.53 -24.95 13.57
CA VAL A 194 -10.71 -23.50 13.54
C VAL A 194 -10.02 -22.95 12.30
N LEU A 195 -10.80 -22.52 11.32
CA LEU A 195 -10.29 -21.81 10.16
C LEU A 195 -9.93 -20.38 10.58
N SER A 196 -8.67 -19.99 10.38
CA SER A 196 -8.21 -18.63 10.64
C SER A 196 -9.07 -17.60 9.90
N ASN A 197 -9.26 -16.44 10.53
CA ASN A 197 -9.83 -15.28 9.85
C ASN A 197 -8.81 -14.66 8.89
N ASP A 198 -7.53 -14.75 9.20
CA ASP A 198 -6.47 -14.15 8.40
C ASP A 198 -6.22 -14.94 7.13
N ILE A 199 -6.24 -14.23 6.00
CA ILE A 199 -5.69 -14.68 4.72
C ILE A 199 -4.46 -13.83 4.43
N LYS A 200 -3.37 -14.50 4.06
CA LYS A 200 -2.10 -13.84 3.72
C LYS A 200 -1.92 -13.87 2.21
N LEU A 201 -1.58 -12.73 1.63
CA LEU A 201 -1.19 -12.59 0.24
C LEU A 201 0.27 -12.16 0.16
N ASN A 202 1.02 -12.80 -0.74
CA ASN A 202 2.33 -12.35 -1.18
C ASN A 202 2.23 -11.94 -2.64
N ILE A 203 2.57 -10.70 -2.92
CA ILE A 203 2.48 -10.09 -4.24
C ILE A 203 3.87 -10.06 -4.85
N GLU A 204 4.02 -10.54 -6.08
CA GLU A 204 5.22 -10.39 -6.89
C GLU A 204 4.84 -9.83 -8.26
N LEU A 205 5.41 -8.69 -8.64
CA LEU A 205 5.18 -8.04 -9.92
C LEU A 205 6.49 -7.87 -10.67
N LEU A 206 6.45 -8.10 -11.98
CA LEU A 206 7.48 -7.68 -12.91
C LEU A 206 6.92 -6.59 -13.82
N ALA A 207 7.60 -5.44 -13.92
CA ALA A 207 7.14 -4.31 -14.71
C ALA A 207 8.28 -3.64 -15.48
N SER A 208 8.00 -3.02 -16.63
CA SER A 208 8.98 -2.29 -17.45
C SER A 208 8.39 -1.02 -18.04
#